data_AF-A0A518KAE9-F1
#
_entry.id   AF-A0A518KAE9-F1
#
_cell.length_a   1.000
_cell.length_b   1.000
_cell.length_c   1.000
_cell.angle_alpha   90.00
_cell.angle_beta   90.00
_cell.angle_gamma   90.00
#
_symmetry.space_group_name_H-M   'P 1'
#
loop_
_entity.id
_entity.type
_entity.pdbx_description
1 polymer ?
#
loop_
_entity_poly.entity_id
_entity_poly.type
_entity_poly.pdbx_seq_one_letter_code
_entity_poly.pdbx_strand_id
1 'polypeptide(L)'
;MPASTFAGWRVLPALAALVCAALLPAPTYAQSFSSYLGGWSYVDRNNDGVLNFSNDPNPEIVIGGVEINLYKHNGVDYIQIASTATDPYGRYQFGQLDAGRYKIEQVQPVGWVDGKDTAGVLLAINDQSVPPGSNVGVSGNNFVTDIQLTNNTIGEFYNFGERGLAAGYVSKRFLFASTPSNPFGEPVPEPTTLAMIVGVGVGLLTAPRRR
;
A
#
# COMPACT_ATOMS: atom_id res chain seq x y z
N MET A 1 57.43 50.80 -63.56
CA MET A 1 55.98 51.06 -63.75
C MET A 1 55.45 50.00 -64.73
N PRO A 2 54.24 49.41 -64.60
CA PRO A 2 53.37 49.13 -63.43
C PRO A 2 52.78 47.67 -63.42
N ALA A 3 52.22 47.19 -62.27
CA ALA A 3 50.82 46.75 -61.97
C ALA A 3 50.33 45.37 -62.50
N SER A 4 50.07 44.37 -61.63
CA SER A 4 48.77 43.89 -61.03
C SER A 4 47.95 42.96 -61.97
N THR A 5 47.19 41.89 -61.60
CA THR A 5 46.28 41.60 -60.46
C THR A 5 45.77 40.12 -60.51
N PHE A 6 45.60 39.45 -59.35
CA PHE A 6 44.66 38.38 -58.83
C PHE A 6 43.71 37.55 -59.74
N ALA A 7 43.13 36.36 -59.43
CA ALA A 7 42.90 35.54 -58.22
C ALA A 7 42.34 34.12 -58.57
N GLY A 8 42.39 33.16 -57.62
CA GLY A 8 41.29 32.21 -57.37
C GLY A 8 41.61 30.70 -57.35
N TRP A 9 42.00 30.13 -56.20
CA TRP A 9 42.00 28.68 -55.96
C TRP A 9 40.91 28.30 -54.95
N ARG A 10 40.03 27.38 -55.33
CA ARG A 10 39.05 26.73 -54.46
C ARG A 10 39.58 25.34 -54.08
N VAL A 11 39.77 25.10 -52.79
CA VAL A 11 39.96 23.75 -52.24
C VAL A 11 38.86 23.57 -51.19
N LEU A 12 38.00 22.57 -51.39
CA LEU A 12 37.08 22.09 -50.35
C LEU A 12 37.60 20.73 -49.85
N PRO A 13 37.76 20.52 -48.54
CA PRO A 13 37.80 19.17 -47.97
C PRO A 13 36.43 18.84 -47.36
N ALA A 14 35.91 17.65 -47.64
CA ALA A 14 34.86 17.02 -46.84
C ALA A 14 35.37 15.62 -46.46
N LEU A 15 36.01 15.51 -45.30
CA LEU A 15 35.43 14.97 -44.06
C LEU A 15 34.96 13.52 -44.20
N ALA A 16 35.88 12.60 -43.87
CA ALA A 16 35.55 11.24 -43.53
C ALA A 16 34.74 11.25 -42.22
N ALA A 17 33.49 10.81 -42.27
CA ALA A 17 32.66 10.59 -41.09
C ALA A 17 33.15 9.31 -40.38
N LEU A 18 33.94 9.48 -39.32
CA LEU A 18 34.20 8.42 -38.36
C LEU A 18 32.91 8.20 -37.56
N VAL A 19 32.20 7.09 -37.81
CA VAL A 19 31.09 6.66 -36.98
C VAL A 19 31.67 6.24 -35.63
N CYS A 20 31.66 7.17 -34.67
CA CYS A 20 31.87 6.84 -33.27
C CYS A 20 30.56 6.22 -32.77
N ALA A 21 30.47 4.89 -32.82
CA ALA A 21 29.42 4.17 -32.11
C ALA A 21 29.70 4.33 -30.61
N ALA A 22 29.17 5.40 -30.02
CA ALA A 22 29.12 5.51 -28.58
C ALA A 22 28.33 4.31 -28.06
N LEU A 23 29.00 3.40 -27.35
CA LEU A 23 28.39 2.45 -26.46
C LEU A 23 27.69 3.26 -25.36
N LEU A 24 26.50 3.77 -25.65
CA LEU A 24 25.60 4.22 -24.62
C LEU A 24 25.33 2.98 -23.75
N PRO A 25 25.58 3.02 -22.43
CA PRO A 25 25.18 1.92 -21.59
C PRO A 25 23.69 1.69 -21.82
N ALA A 26 23.29 0.43 -22.05
CA ALA A 26 21.89 0.05 -22.12
C ALA A 26 21.16 0.67 -20.92
N PRO A 27 19.94 1.21 -21.07
CA PRO A 27 19.22 1.75 -19.92
C PRO A 27 19.10 0.64 -18.89
N THR A 28 19.83 0.78 -17.79
CA THR A 28 19.61 -0.04 -16.61
C THR A 28 18.22 0.36 -16.13
N TYR A 29 17.21 -0.47 -16.42
CA TYR A 29 15.99 -0.44 -15.64
C TYR A 29 16.42 -0.68 -14.20
N ALA A 30 16.43 0.37 -13.38
CA ALA A 30 16.44 0.19 -11.93
C ALA A 30 15.22 -0.67 -11.63
N GLN A 31 15.43 -1.94 -11.30
CA GLN A 31 14.35 -2.79 -10.81
C GLN A 31 13.90 -2.19 -9.48
N SER A 32 12.91 -1.30 -9.53
CA SER A 32 12.20 -0.86 -8.35
C SER A 32 11.30 -2.00 -7.92
N PHE A 33 11.82 -2.79 -7.00
CA PHE A 33 11.03 -3.72 -6.24
C PHE A 33 10.34 -2.92 -5.14
N SER A 34 9.06 -2.68 -5.37
CA SER A 34 8.17 -1.94 -4.50
C SER A 34 7.93 -2.69 -3.18
N SER A 35 8.10 -2.02 -2.05
CA SER A 35 7.55 -2.48 -0.77
C SER A 35 6.04 -2.22 -0.68
N TYR A 36 5.35 -2.85 0.27
CA TYR A 36 3.95 -2.53 0.54
C TYR A 36 3.64 -2.58 2.04
N LEU A 37 2.55 -1.91 2.44
CA LEU A 37 1.97 -1.94 3.78
C LEU A 37 0.49 -2.29 3.70
N GLY A 38 -0.02 -3.08 4.62
CA GLY A 38 -1.45 -3.39 4.69
C GLY A 38 -1.87 -4.07 5.99
N GLY A 39 -3.18 -4.18 6.15
CA GLY A 39 -3.80 -4.78 7.32
C GLY A 39 -5.32 -4.79 7.22
N TRP A 40 -5.98 -4.93 8.35
CA TRP A 40 -7.44 -5.05 8.45
C TRP A 40 -8.04 -4.09 9.47
N SER A 41 -9.26 -3.64 9.20
CA SER A 41 -10.17 -3.11 10.22
C SER A 41 -11.26 -4.14 10.53
N TYR A 42 -11.48 -4.40 11.81
CA TYR A 42 -12.29 -5.52 12.26
C TYR A 42 -12.92 -5.26 13.64
N VAL A 43 -13.95 -6.04 13.99
CA VAL A 43 -14.67 -5.92 15.26
C VAL A 43 -14.03 -6.74 16.37
N ASP A 44 -13.03 -6.17 17.08
CA ASP A 44 -12.34 -6.72 18.25
C ASP A 44 -13.27 -6.95 19.47
N ARG A 45 -14.02 -8.05 19.43
CA ARG A 45 -15.09 -8.34 20.43
C ARG A 45 -14.54 -8.66 21.80
N ASN A 46 -13.34 -9.26 21.88
CA ASN A 46 -12.70 -9.59 23.15
C ASN A 46 -11.66 -8.52 23.57
N ASN A 47 -11.42 -7.52 22.72
CA ASN A 47 -10.53 -6.38 22.93
C ASN A 47 -9.10 -6.81 23.28
N ASP A 48 -8.60 -7.85 22.61
CA ASP A 48 -7.25 -8.39 22.84
C ASP A 48 -6.21 -7.87 21.83
N GLY A 49 -6.63 -7.23 20.73
CA GLY A 49 -5.78 -6.73 19.66
C GLY A 49 -5.30 -7.82 18.69
N VAL A 50 -5.87 -9.03 18.76
CA VAL A 50 -5.53 -10.16 17.90
C VAL A 50 -6.68 -10.39 16.92
N LEU A 51 -6.37 -10.30 15.63
CA LEU A 51 -7.33 -10.64 14.59
C LEU A 51 -7.43 -12.17 14.48
N ASN A 52 -8.64 -12.70 14.68
CA ASN A 52 -8.97 -14.10 14.39
C ASN A 52 -9.70 -14.23 13.07
N PHE A 53 -9.20 -15.08 12.17
CA PHE A 53 -9.78 -15.30 10.85
C PHE A 53 -10.90 -16.35 10.88
N SER A 54 -11.57 -16.52 9.75
CA SER A 54 -12.73 -17.42 9.55
C SER A 54 -12.52 -18.88 9.98
N ASN A 55 -11.29 -19.38 10.01
CA ASN A 55 -10.93 -20.73 10.43
C ASN A 55 -10.66 -20.85 11.93
N ASP A 56 -10.59 -19.73 12.66
CA ASP A 56 -10.36 -19.73 14.09
C ASP A 56 -11.64 -20.07 14.87
N PRO A 57 -11.53 -20.62 16.09
CA PRO A 57 -12.70 -20.97 16.90
C PRO A 57 -13.62 -19.78 17.23
N ASN A 58 -13.08 -18.57 17.27
CA ASN A 58 -13.80 -17.33 17.55
C ASN A 58 -13.46 -16.28 16.49
N PRO A 59 -13.98 -16.43 15.25
CA PRO A 59 -13.56 -15.60 14.14
C PRO A 59 -14.11 -14.18 14.29
N GLU A 60 -13.26 -13.21 14.08
CA GLU A 60 -13.56 -11.78 14.12
C GLU A 60 -14.26 -11.32 12.85
N ILE A 61 -14.84 -10.12 12.90
CA ILE A 61 -15.78 -9.68 11.88
C ILE A 61 -15.25 -8.48 11.11
N VAL A 62 -15.46 -8.46 9.80
CA VAL A 62 -14.97 -7.42 8.90
C VAL A 62 -15.60 -6.05 9.17
N ILE A 63 -14.83 -4.98 8.98
CA ILE A 63 -15.35 -3.62 8.86
C ILE A 63 -14.85 -3.01 7.54
N GLY A 64 -15.73 -2.97 6.55
CA GLY A 64 -15.46 -2.38 5.24
C GLY A 64 -15.75 -0.87 5.19
N GLY A 65 -15.09 -0.17 4.26
CA GLY A 65 -15.29 1.26 4.01
C GLY A 65 -14.62 2.21 5.02
N VAL A 66 -13.71 1.71 5.86
CA VAL A 66 -12.97 2.52 6.83
C VAL A 66 -11.84 3.24 6.12
N GLU A 67 -11.77 4.56 6.25
CA GLU A 67 -10.71 5.36 5.63
C GLU A 67 -9.38 5.16 6.37
N ILE A 68 -8.33 4.86 5.61
CA ILE A 68 -6.96 4.68 6.08
C ILE A 68 -6.04 5.63 5.32
N ASN A 69 -5.24 6.39 6.05
CA ASN A 69 -4.31 7.37 5.54
C ASN A 69 -2.86 6.90 5.72
N LEU A 70 -2.05 7.07 4.69
CA LEU A 70 -0.62 6.76 4.71
C LEU A 70 0.19 8.06 4.67
N TYR A 71 1.13 8.15 5.60
CA TYR A 71 2.08 9.24 5.70
C TYR A 71 3.51 8.73 5.55
N LYS A 72 4.38 9.56 4.95
CA LYS A 72 5.82 9.31 4.86
C LYS A 72 6.57 10.43 5.57
N HIS A 73 7.56 10.07 6.38
CA HIS A 73 8.41 11.01 7.07
C HIS A 73 9.39 11.67 6.08
N ASN A 74 9.43 13.00 6.03
CA ASN A 74 10.31 13.74 5.11
C ASN A 74 11.66 14.15 5.73
N GLY A 75 11.86 13.84 7.01
CA GLY A 75 13.05 14.22 7.79
C GLY A 75 12.71 15.18 8.93
N VAL A 76 11.57 15.87 8.86
CA VAL A 76 11.04 16.75 9.91
C VAL A 76 9.70 16.24 10.41
N ASP A 77 8.74 15.99 9.51
CA ASP A 77 7.36 15.62 9.83
C ASP A 77 6.86 14.47 8.96
N TYR A 78 5.71 13.91 9.34
CA TYR A 78 4.94 12.98 8.53
C TYR A 78 4.03 13.74 7.55
N ILE A 79 4.22 13.51 6.25
CA ILE A 79 3.39 14.11 5.19
C ILE A 79 2.50 13.02 4.60
N GLN A 80 1.20 13.30 4.48
CA GLN A 80 0.26 12.36 3.86
C GLN A 80 0.62 12.19 2.38
N ILE A 81 0.77 10.95 1.94
CA ILE A 81 1.13 10.60 0.56
C ILE A 81 0.07 9.77 -0.14
N ALA A 82 -0.83 9.14 0.61
CA ALA A 82 -1.94 8.37 0.07
C ALA A 82 -3.09 8.24 1.08
N SER A 83 -4.26 7.86 0.56
CA SER A 83 -5.44 7.46 1.32
C SER A 83 -6.13 6.31 0.59
N THR A 84 -6.77 5.41 1.32
CA THR A 84 -7.58 4.32 0.79
C THR A 84 -8.73 4.01 1.76
N ALA A 85 -9.64 3.13 1.38
CA ALA A 85 -10.66 2.60 2.28
C ALA A 85 -10.51 1.08 2.39
N THR A 86 -10.90 0.51 3.54
CA THR A 86 -10.99 -0.95 3.66
C THR A 86 -12.00 -1.52 2.67
N ASP A 87 -11.66 -2.64 2.06
CA ASP A 87 -12.52 -3.36 1.14
C ASP A 87 -13.69 -4.07 1.88
N PRO A 88 -14.61 -4.74 1.18
CA PRO A 88 -15.71 -5.47 1.83
C PRO A 88 -15.27 -6.58 2.79
N TYR A 89 -14.00 -6.99 2.77
CA TYR A 89 -13.39 -7.96 3.66
C TYR A 89 -12.58 -7.29 4.78
N GLY A 90 -12.70 -5.97 4.95
CA GLY A 90 -12.02 -5.18 5.97
C GLY A 90 -10.55 -4.91 5.67
N ARG A 91 -10.01 -5.33 4.52
CA ARG A 91 -8.58 -5.20 4.20
C ARG A 91 -8.27 -3.85 3.56
N TYR A 92 -7.11 -3.30 3.85
CA TYR A 92 -6.51 -2.20 3.10
C TYR A 92 -5.06 -2.50 2.71
N GLN A 93 -4.55 -1.82 1.68
CA GLN A 93 -3.16 -1.96 1.24
C GLN A 93 -2.66 -0.70 0.53
N PHE A 94 -1.39 -0.38 0.73
CA PHE A 94 -0.59 0.58 -0.03
C PHE A 94 0.59 -0.15 -0.67
N GLY A 95 0.62 -0.24 -1.99
CA GLY A 95 1.76 -0.76 -2.75
C GLY A 95 2.64 0.35 -3.32
N GLN A 96 3.68 -0.03 -4.05
CA GLN A 96 4.59 0.89 -4.74
C GLN A 96 5.33 1.84 -3.80
N LEU A 97 5.68 1.34 -2.61
CA LEU A 97 6.37 2.12 -1.59
C LEU A 97 7.88 1.97 -1.71
N ASP A 98 8.58 3.09 -1.80
CA ASP A 98 10.03 3.12 -1.64
C ASP A 98 10.42 2.88 -0.18
N ALA A 99 11.70 2.58 0.08
CA ALA A 99 12.24 2.64 1.44
C ALA A 99 11.95 4.00 2.11
N GLY A 100 11.69 3.96 3.42
CA GLY A 100 11.36 5.15 4.20
C GLY A 100 10.70 4.83 5.53
N ARG A 101 10.44 5.89 6.31
CA ARG A 101 9.64 5.81 7.53
C ARG A 101 8.21 6.22 7.24
N TYR A 102 7.28 5.42 7.71
CA TYR A 102 5.86 5.55 7.43
C TYR A 102 5.04 5.58 8.73
N LYS A 103 3.90 6.25 8.63
CA LYS A 103 2.80 6.18 9.60
C LYS A 103 1.54 5.80 8.85
N ILE A 104 0.79 4.84 9.38
CA ILE A 104 -0.55 4.49 8.94
C ILE A 104 -1.52 5.05 9.99
N GLU A 105 -2.60 5.68 9.56
CA GLU A 105 -3.62 6.23 10.44
C GLU A 105 -5.00 5.80 9.96
N GLN A 106 -5.82 5.29 10.86
CA GLN A 106 -7.23 5.04 10.62
C GLN A 106 -8.00 6.31 10.96
N VAL A 107 -8.94 6.70 10.09
CA VAL A 107 -9.98 7.64 10.50
C VAL A 107 -11.04 6.83 11.24
N GLN A 108 -11.14 7.05 12.56
CA GLN A 108 -12.10 6.34 13.42
C GLN A 108 -13.46 6.20 12.73
N PRO A 109 -13.91 4.96 12.45
CA PRO A 109 -15.14 4.76 11.71
C PRO A 109 -16.35 5.21 12.55
N VAL A 110 -17.22 6.00 11.93
CA VAL A 110 -18.39 6.59 12.58
C VAL A 110 -19.27 5.50 13.15
N GLY A 111 -19.61 5.64 14.44
CA GLY A 111 -20.52 4.74 15.12
C GLY A 111 -19.87 3.47 15.67
N TRP A 112 -18.54 3.35 15.57
CA TRP A 112 -17.76 2.32 16.24
C TRP A 112 -17.07 2.87 17.48
N VAL A 113 -16.85 1.99 18.46
CA VAL A 113 -16.07 2.29 19.65
C VAL A 113 -14.64 1.83 19.41
N ASP A 114 -13.71 2.78 19.47
CA ASP A 114 -12.26 2.56 19.40
C ASP A 114 -11.81 1.39 20.28
N GLY A 115 -10.94 0.56 19.72
CA GLY A 115 -10.40 -0.64 20.36
C GLY A 115 -8.87 -0.64 20.38
N LYS A 116 -8.28 -1.83 20.19
CA LYS A 116 -6.83 -1.98 20.18
C LYS A 116 -6.30 -2.03 18.75
N ASP A 117 -5.24 -1.27 18.53
CA ASP A 117 -4.48 -1.28 17.29
C ASP A 117 -3.19 -2.08 17.46
N THR A 118 -2.82 -2.78 16.40
CA THR A 118 -1.72 -3.73 16.42
C THR A 118 -0.72 -3.39 15.32
N ALA A 119 0.52 -3.16 15.74
CA ALA A 119 1.63 -3.05 14.80
C ALA A 119 1.82 -4.39 14.09
N GLY A 120 2.08 -4.32 12.78
CA GLY A 120 2.18 -5.49 11.94
C GLY A 120 3.49 -6.26 12.08
N VAL A 121 3.73 -7.09 11.07
CA VAL A 121 4.99 -7.81 10.87
C VAL A 121 5.63 -7.34 9.56
N LEU A 122 6.95 -7.45 9.51
CA LEU A 122 7.71 -7.22 8.29
C LEU A 122 8.27 -8.54 7.77
N LEU A 123 8.13 -8.78 6.47
CA LEU A 123 8.64 -9.95 5.76
C LEU A 123 9.47 -9.48 4.56
N ALA A 124 10.46 -10.26 4.13
CA ALA A 124 11.17 -9.93 2.88
C ALA A 124 10.42 -10.50 1.68
N ILE A 125 10.54 -9.83 0.55
CA ILE A 125 10.09 -10.38 -0.73
C ILE A 125 11.06 -11.51 -1.15
N ASN A 126 10.53 -12.66 -1.58
CA ASN A 126 11.27 -13.85 -2.03
C ASN A 126 11.99 -14.68 -0.95
N ASP A 127 11.36 -14.83 0.23
CA ASP A 127 11.85 -15.70 1.31
C ASP A 127 13.27 -15.37 1.76
N GLN A 128 13.67 -14.11 1.57
CA GLN A 128 14.92 -13.57 2.09
C GLN A 128 14.75 -13.19 3.56
N SER A 129 15.87 -12.96 4.25
CA SER A 129 15.79 -12.31 5.56
C SER A 129 15.32 -10.87 5.41
N VAL A 130 14.51 -10.39 6.36
CA VAL A 130 14.13 -8.98 6.43
C VAL A 130 15.40 -8.13 6.50
N PRO A 131 15.60 -7.15 5.61
CA PRO A 131 16.84 -6.39 5.60
C PRO A 131 17.08 -5.66 6.93
N PRO A 132 18.34 -5.60 7.41
CA PRO A 132 18.69 -4.84 8.61
C PRO A 132 18.25 -3.38 8.51
N GLY A 133 17.77 -2.83 9.62
CA GLY A 133 17.26 -1.46 9.69
C GLY A 133 15.75 -1.35 9.48
N SER A 134 15.04 -2.45 9.23
CA SER A 134 13.57 -2.46 9.22
C SER A 134 13.01 -2.37 10.65
N ASN A 135 11.86 -1.71 10.83
CA ASN A 135 11.16 -1.55 12.12
C ASN A 135 9.66 -1.69 11.89
N VAL A 136 9.00 -2.57 12.65
CA VAL A 136 7.55 -2.81 12.56
C VAL A 136 6.73 -1.59 12.96
N GLY A 137 7.29 -0.63 13.70
CA GLY A 137 6.62 0.56 14.18
C GLY A 137 6.06 0.42 15.59
N VAL A 138 5.34 1.45 16.03
CA VAL A 138 4.71 1.55 17.35
C VAL A 138 3.23 1.87 17.15
N SER A 139 2.34 1.06 17.71
CA SER A 139 0.90 1.35 17.69
C SER A 139 0.53 2.40 18.73
N GLY A 140 -0.39 3.27 18.34
CA GLY A 140 -1.04 4.29 19.15
C GLY A 140 -2.55 4.12 19.06
N ASN A 141 -3.28 5.19 19.37
CA ASN A 141 -4.74 5.22 19.17
C ASN A 141 -5.03 5.69 17.74
N ASN A 142 -5.67 4.85 16.93
CA ASN A 142 -5.99 5.06 15.53
C ASN A 142 -4.77 5.20 14.61
N PHE A 143 -3.57 4.79 15.03
CA PHE A 143 -2.39 4.84 14.15
C PHE A 143 -1.28 3.86 14.52
N VAL A 144 -0.41 3.57 13.55
CA VAL A 144 0.89 2.93 13.75
C VAL A 144 1.96 3.83 13.12
N THR A 145 2.94 4.27 13.92
CA THR A 145 4.01 5.20 13.50
C THR A 145 5.37 4.54 13.47
N ASP A 146 6.36 5.22 12.89
CA ASP A 146 7.77 4.82 12.85
C ASP A 146 8.02 3.45 12.19
N ILE A 147 7.13 3.09 11.26
CA ILE A 147 7.28 1.91 10.43
C ILE A 147 8.43 2.17 9.46
N GLN A 148 9.57 1.52 9.67
CA GLN A 148 10.72 1.67 8.80
C GLN A 148 10.72 0.55 7.78
N LEU A 149 10.36 0.88 6.55
CA LEU A 149 10.49 -0.01 5.41
C LEU A 149 11.86 0.15 4.77
N THR A 150 12.49 -0.98 4.51
CA THR A 150 13.60 -1.09 3.55
C THR A 150 13.03 -1.51 2.20
N ASN A 151 13.86 -1.47 1.15
CA ASN A 151 13.44 -1.97 -0.17
C ASN A 151 13.06 -3.45 -0.06
N ASN A 152 12.07 -3.87 -0.84
CA ASN A 152 11.65 -5.26 -0.96
C ASN A 152 11.09 -5.83 0.36
N THR A 153 10.39 -5.00 1.12
CA THR A 153 9.76 -5.39 2.38
C THR A 153 8.25 -5.40 2.24
N ILE A 154 7.65 -6.44 2.82
CA ILE A 154 6.23 -6.63 2.97
C ILE A 154 5.87 -6.27 4.41
N GLY A 155 4.98 -5.30 4.60
CA GLY A 155 4.35 -5.06 5.89
C GLY A 155 2.90 -5.51 5.88
N GLU A 156 2.57 -6.49 6.71
CA GLU A 156 1.21 -7.02 6.85
C GLU A 156 0.76 -6.99 8.31
N PHE A 157 -0.55 -7.14 8.53
CA PHE A 157 -1.18 -7.20 9.84
C PHE A 157 -1.07 -5.90 10.66
N TYR A 158 -1.00 -4.76 9.98
CA TYR A 158 -1.18 -3.44 10.60
C TYR A 158 -2.68 -3.20 10.87
N ASN A 159 -3.18 -3.73 11.97
CA ASN A 159 -4.61 -3.88 12.17
C ASN A 159 -5.20 -2.84 13.11
N PHE A 160 -6.46 -2.50 12.85
CA PHE A 160 -7.25 -1.56 13.64
C PHE A 160 -8.51 -2.25 14.16
N GLY A 161 -8.55 -2.51 15.46
CA GLY A 161 -9.64 -3.24 16.12
C GLY A 161 -10.68 -2.31 16.72
N GLU A 162 -11.95 -2.56 16.46
CA GLU A 162 -13.09 -1.82 17.01
C GLU A 162 -13.92 -2.68 17.96
N ARG A 163 -14.33 -2.15 19.11
CA ARG A 163 -15.05 -2.92 20.14
C ARG A 163 -16.54 -3.16 19.85
N GLY A 164 -17.00 -2.78 18.65
CA GLY A 164 -18.39 -2.85 18.24
C GLY A 164 -19.07 -1.48 18.13
N LEU A 165 -20.37 -1.51 17.86
CA LEU A 165 -21.17 -0.29 17.67
C LEU A 165 -21.29 0.53 18.95
N ALA A 166 -21.10 1.84 18.83
CA ALA A 166 -21.35 2.80 19.89
C ALA A 166 -22.85 2.82 20.27
N ALA A 167 -23.14 3.12 21.54
CA ALA A 167 -24.49 3.00 22.09
C ALA A 167 -25.58 3.76 21.29
N GLY A 168 -25.24 4.90 20.69
CA GLY A 168 -26.16 5.69 19.86
C GLY A 168 -26.50 5.05 18.50
N TYR A 169 -25.75 4.03 18.08
CA TYR A 169 -25.89 3.31 16.81
C TYR A 169 -26.54 1.94 17.00
N VAL A 170 -26.83 1.53 18.24
CA VAL A 170 -27.56 0.30 18.55
C VAL A 170 -29.04 0.62 18.76
N SER A 171 -29.92 -0.03 17.98
CA SER A 171 -31.38 0.11 18.13
C SER A 171 -32.01 -1.05 18.91
N LYS A 172 -33.18 -0.84 19.52
CA LYS A 172 -33.95 -1.93 20.15
C LYS A 172 -34.22 -3.09 19.19
N ARG A 173 -34.33 -2.85 17.88
CA ARG A 173 -34.50 -3.91 16.87
C ARG A 173 -33.28 -4.84 16.79
N PHE A 174 -32.08 -4.34 17.02
CA PHE A 174 -30.87 -5.18 17.09
C PHE A 174 -30.89 -6.12 18.30
N LEU A 175 -31.51 -5.72 19.41
CA LEU A 175 -31.58 -6.52 20.63
C LEU A 175 -32.64 -7.65 20.55
N PHE A 176 -33.68 -7.48 19.73
CA PHE A 176 -34.83 -8.39 19.66
C PHE A 176 -34.88 -9.28 18.40
N ALA A 177 -33.86 -9.25 17.54
CA ALA A 177 -33.80 -10.11 16.37
C ALA A 177 -33.49 -11.57 16.80
N SER A 178 -34.48 -12.47 16.73
CA SER A 178 -34.39 -13.86 17.21
C SER A 178 -33.72 -14.85 16.26
N THR A 179 -33.37 -14.42 15.04
CA THR A 179 -32.50 -15.14 14.10
C THR A 179 -31.85 -14.09 13.23
N PRO A 180 -30.57 -13.75 13.41
CA PRO A 180 -30.00 -12.79 12.50
C PRO A 180 -29.45 -13.54 11.28
N SER A 181 -29.81 -13.08 10.08
CA SER A 181 -28.78 -12.95 9.05
C SER A 181 -27.64 -12.21 9.74
N ASN A 182 -26.47 -12.84 9.89
CA ASN A 182 -25.37 -12.38 10.75
C ASN A 182 -25.31 -10.84 10.81
N PRO A 183 -25.83 -10.21 11.90
CA PRO A 183 -26.11 -8.79 11.90
C PRO A 183 -24.82 -7.99 12.13
N PHE A 184 -23.72 -8.69 12.37
CA PHE A 184 -22.45 -8.13 12.73
C PHE A 184 -21.48 -8.06 11.56
N GLY A 185 -21.78 -8.68 10.41
CA GLY A 185 -20.90 -8.75 9.23
C GLY A 185 -20.26 -10.12 9.05
N GLU A 186 -19.78 -10.43 7.85
CA GLU A 186 -19.13 -11.72 7.57
C GLU A 186 -17.79 -11.87 8.33
N PRO A 187 -17.42 -13.09 8.75
CA PRO A 187 -16.10 -13.34 9.32
C PRO A 187 -14.96 -12.86 8.41
N VAL A 188 -13.86 -12.40 8.98
CA VAL A 188 -12.68 -12.02 8.18
C VAL A 188 -12.13 -13.27 7.47
N PRO A 189 -12.06 -13.29 6.12
CA PRO A 189 -11.62 -14.47 5.39
C PRO A 189 -10.11 -14.71 5.56
N GLU A 190 -9.69 -15.98 5.48
CA GLU A 190 -8.26 -16.33 5.49
C GLU A 190 -7.48 -15.58 4.40
N PRO A 191 -6.22 -15.16 4.69
CA PRO A 191 -5.39 -14.41 3.74
C PRO A 191 -5.11 -15.17 2.43
N THR A 192 -5.26 -16.49 2.39
CA THR A 192 -5.01 -17.35 1.22
C THR A 192 -6.26 -17.59 0.35
N THR A 193 -7.43 -17.11 0.76
CA THR A 193 -8.67 -17.30 -0.02
C THR A 193 -8.59 -16.50 -1.32
N LEU A 194 -9.04 -17.05 -2.46
CA LEU A 194 -8.97 -16.42 -3.79
C LEU A 194 -9.55 -14.98 -3.85
N ALA A 195 -10.40 -14.61 -2.89
CA ALA A 195 -10.91 -13.25 -2.71
C ALA A 195 -9.82 -12.20 -2.36
N MET A 196 -8.66 -12.63 -1.85
CA MET A 196 -7.58 -11.76 -1.34
C MET A 196 -6.39 -11.59 -2.30
N ILE A 197 -6.35 -12.32 -3.43
CA ILE A 197 -5.23 -12.28 -4.40
C ILE A 197 -5.38 -11.16 -5.44
N VAL A 198 -6.56 -10.57 -5.59
CA VAL A 198 -6.81 -9.55 -6.63
C VAL A 198 -6.59 -8.13 -6.09
N GLY A 199 -5.32 -7.75 -5.98
CA GLY A 199 -4.86 -6.37 -5.73
C GLY A 199 -3.74 -5.94 -6.68
N VAL A 200 -3.39 -6.76 -7.68
CA VAL A 200 -2.43 -6.39 -8.74
C VAL A 200 -3.22 -6.05 -9.99
N GLY A 201 -3.14 -4.79 -10.43
CA GLY A 201 -3.92 -4.25 -11.52
C GLY A 201 -3.91 -5.12 -12.78
N VAL A 202 -5.08 -5.60 -13.18
CA VAL A 202 -5.33 -6.06 -14.55
C VAL A 202 -6.22 -5.02 -15.20
N GLY A 203 -5.58 -4.05 -15.86
CA GLY A 203 -6.25 -3.22 -16.86
C GLY A 203 -6.67 -4.11 -18.03
N LEU A 204 -7.90 -4.61 -17.99
CA LEU A 204 -8.49 -5.30 -19.13
C LEU A 204 -8.95 -4.27 -20.16
N LEU A 205 -8.00 -3.82 -21.00
CA LEU A 205 -8.29 -3.18 -22.27
C LEU A 205 -9.09 -4.15 -23.13
N THR A 206 -10.42 -4.05 -23.09
CA THR A 206 -11.27 -4.62 -24.14
C THR A 206 -11.63 -3.50 -25.11
N ALA A 207 -11.04 -3.60 -26.29
CA ALA A 207 -11.20 -2.68 -27.42
C ALA A 207 -12.68 -2.52 -27.84
N PRO A 208 -13.04 -1.40 -28.49
CA PRO A 208 -14.42 -1.14 -28.90
C PRO A 208 -14.85 -2.11 -30.02
N ARG A 209 -15.98 -2.80 -29.81
CA ARG A 209 -16.71 -3.49 -30.88
C ARG A 209 -17.08 -2.48 -31.97
N ARG A 210 -16.54 -2.66 -33.18
CA ARG A 210 -17.09 -2.02 -34.38
C ARG A 210 -18.46 -2.65 -34.69
N ARG A 211 -19.35 -1.78 -35.17
CA ARG A 211 -20.76 -2.01 -35.52
C ARG A 211 -21.00 -3.27 -36.35
#